data_AF-A0A8C2FIG1-F1
#
_entry.id   AF-A0A8C2FIG1-F1
#
_cell.length_a   1.000
_cell.length_b   1.000
_cell.length_c   1.000
_cell.angle_alpha   90.00
_cell.angle_beta   90.00
_cell.angle_gamma   90.00
#
_symmetry.space_group_name_H-M   'P 1'
#
loop_
_entity.id
_entity.type
_entity.pdbx_description
1 polymer ?
#
loop_
_entity_poly.entity_id
_entity_poly.type
_entity_poly.pdbx_seq_one_letter_code
_entity_poly.pdbx_strand_id
1 'polypeptide(L)'
;MMNKMDRALLELQLEPDELFQTFQRIVENVNVIISTYGEGEHGPMGNIMVDPVVGTVGFGSGLHGWAFTLKQFAEMYVAKFAAKGDKKKADLPPAERAKKVEEMMKKLWGDKYFDPACGKFSKSATNADGKKLPRTFCQLVLDPIFKVFDAIMNFKKEETQKLIEKLEVKLDAEDKDKEGKPLLKAVMRRWLP
;
A
#
# COMPACT_ATOMS: atom_id res chain seq x y z
N MET A 1 0.07 -10.31 -10.47
CA MET A 1 -0.93 -9.52 -9.72
C MET A 1 -1.60 -10.42 -8.71
N MET A 2 -1.67 -10.01 -7.44
CA MET A 2 -2.37 -10.73 -6.38
C MET A 2 -3.83 -10.27 -6.33
N ASN A 3 -4.76 -11.23 -6.46
CA ASN A 3 -6.20 -10.97 -6.51
C ASN A 3 -6.91 -11.55 -5.27
N LYS A 4 -8.18 -11.17 -5.08
CA LYS A 4 -9.06 -11.58 -3.96
C LYS A 4 -8.64 -11.02 -2.59
N MET A 5 -8.02 -9.84 -2.57
CA MET A 5 -7.73 -9.16 -1.30
C MET A 5 -8.97 -8.88 -0.46
N ASP A 6 -10.13 -8.69 -1.10
CA ASP A 6 -11.41 -8.49 -0.42
C ASP A 6 -11.79 -9.63 0.51
N ARG A 7 -11.49 -10.89 0.16
CA ARG A 7 -11.77 -12.04 1.02
C ARG A 7 -10.89 -12.05 2.26
N ALA A 8 -9.61 -11.69 2.10
CA ALA A 8 -8.68 -11.57 3.23
C ALA A 8 -9.12 -10.49 4.22
N LEU A 9 -9.68 -9.38 3.71
CA LEU A 9 -10.12 -8.24 4.51
C LEU A 9 -11.51 -8.42 5.12
N LEU A 10 -12.47 -9.00 4.39
CA LEU A 10 -13.88 -9.11 4.81
C LEU A 10 -14.23 -10.44 5.46
N GLU A 11 -13.74 -11.56 4.93
CA GLU A 11 -14.11 -12.90 5.41
C GLU A 11 -13.15 -13.39 6.48
N LEU A 12 -11.85 -13.30 6.21
CA LEU A 12 -10.81 -13.88 7.07
C LEU A 12 -10.38 -12.93 8.19
N GLN A 13 -10.64 -11.62 8.06
CA GLN A 13 -10.24 -10.57 9.01
C GLN A 13 -8.79 -10.75 9.50
N LEU A 14 -7.88 -11.04 8.57
CA LEU A 14 -6.47 -11.27 8.88
C LEU A 14 -5.83 -10.00 9.43
N GLU A 15 -4.92 -10.17 10.39
CA GLU A 15 -4.11 -9.06 10.87
C GLU A 15 -3.19 -8.54 9.74
N PRO A 16 -2.92 -7.22 9.68
CA PRO A 16 -2.09 -6.65 8.61
C PRO A 16 -0.70 -7.28 8.47
N ASP A 17 -0.08 -7.71 9.58
CA ASP A 17 1.22 -8.40 9.54
C ASP A 17 1.11 -9.80 8.94
N GLU A 18 0.06 -10.56 9.28
CA GLU A 18 -0.18 -11.89 8.71
C GLU A 18 -0.47 -11.82 7.20
N LEU A 19 -1.22 -10.81 6.78
CA LEU A 19 -1.47 -10.55 5.36
C LEU A 19 -0.18 -10.21 4.62
N PHE A 20 0.69 -9.37 5.21
CA PHE A 20 2.00 -9.06 4.65
C PHE A 20 2.90 -10.31 4.54
N GLN A 21 2.97 -11.14 5.58
CA GLN A 21 3.72 -12.40 5.56
C GLN A 21 3.20 -13.34 4.47
N THR A 22 1.88 -13.40 4.28
CA THR A 22 1.26 -14.20 3.22
C THR A 22 1.69 -13.70 1.84
N PHE A 23 1.68 -12.38 1.61
CA PHE A 23 2.17 -11.81 0.35
C PHE A 23 3.65 -12.10 0.11
N GLN A 24 4.49 -11.97 1.14
CA GLN A 24 5.91 -12.27 1.03
C GLN A 24 6.14 -13.73 0.62
N ARG A 25 5.45 -14.68 1.26
CA ARG A 25 5.54 -16.11 0.90
C ARG A 25 5.09 -16.38 -0.53
N ILE A 26 4.04 -15.70 -1.01
CA ILE A 26 3.57 -15.86 -2.40
C ILE A 26 4.62 -15.35 -3.39
N VAL A 27 5.21 -14.18 -3.13
CA VAL A 27 6.30 -13.64 -3.98
C VAL A 27 7.48 -14.59 -4.00
N GLU A 28 7.89 -15.11 -2.85
CA GLU A 28 9.00 -16.05 -2.73
C GLU A 28 8.73 -17.35 -3.50
N ASN A 29 7.55 -17.94 -3.36
CA ASN A 29 7.16 -19.13 -4.12
C ASN A 29 7.20 -18.91 -5.64
N VAL A 30 6.75 -17.74 -6.11
CA VAL A 30 6.83 -17.40 -7.54
C VAL A 30 8.30 -17.28 -7.96
N ASN A 31 9.14 -16.63 -7.16
CA ASN A 31 10.57 -16.52 -7.45
C ASN A 31 11.30 -17.86 -7.44
N VAL A 32 10.88 -18.82 -6.61
CA VAL A 32 11.41 -20.20 -6.63
C VAL A 32 11.08 -20.91 -7.95
N ILE A 33 9.87 -20.74 -8.48
CA ILE A 33 9.50 -21.32 -9.78
C ILE A 33 10.33 -20.65 -10.89
N ILE A 34 10.44 -19.33 -10.86
CA ILE A 34 11.22 -18.56 -11.84
C ILE A 34 12.69 -18.98 -11.80
N SER A 35 13.30 -19.19 -10.63
CA SER A 35 14.70 -19.62 -10.52
C SER A 35 14.91 -21.07 -10.93
N THR A 36 13.88 -21.93 -10.80
CA THR A 36 13.95 -23.34 -11.22
C THR A 36 13.97 -23.49 -12.73
N TYR A 37 13.23 -22.65 -13.46
CA TYR A 37 13.07 -22.76 -14.93
C TYR A 37 13.77 -21.65 -15.71
N GLY A 38 14.22 -20.59 -15.06
CA GLY A 38 14.95 -19.49 -15.67
C GLY A 38 16.45 -19.77 -15.78
N GLU A 39 17.10 -19.21 -16.80
CA GLU A 39 18.55 -19.36 -17.03
C GLU A 39 19.42 -18.49 -16.09
N GLY A 40 18.87 -18.05 -14.96
CA GLY A 40 19.56 -17.20 -13.97
C GLY A 40 19.68 -15.72 -14.35
N GLU A 41 20.25 -14.91 -13.46
CA GLU A 41 20.37 -13.45 -13.60
C GLU A 41 21.29 -13.02 -14.77
N HIS A 42 22.15 -13.93 -15.25
CA HIS A 42 23.06 -13.72 -16.37
C HIS A 42 22.55 -14.30 -17.70
N GLY A 43 21.33 -14.83 -17.72
CA GLY A 43 20.70 -15.31 -18.95
C GLY A 43 20.41 -14.17 -19.93
N PRO A 44 20.12 -14.47 -21.20
CA PRO A 44 19.77 -13.48 -22.22
C PRO A 44 18.52 -12.66 -21.87
N MET A 45 17.69 -13.17 -20.96
CA MET A 45 16.47 -12.53 -20.46
C MET A 45 16.71 -11.59 -19.26
N GLY A 46 17.92 -11.57 -18.69
CA GLY A 46 18.27 -10.77 -17.51
C GLY A 46 17.55 -11.20 -16.23
N ASN A 47 17.39 -10.26 -15.28
CA ASN A 47 16.69 -10.53 -14.02
C ASN A 47 15.16 -10.56 -14.22
N ILE A 48 14.62 -11.78 -14.28
CA ILE A 48 13.19 -12.05 -14.46
C ILE A 48 12.42 -12.23 -13.13
N MET A 49 13.06 -12.00 -11.99
CA MET A 49 12.42 -12.15 -10.68
C MET A 49 11.36 -11.08 -10.42
N VAL A 50 10.36 -11.44 -9.61
CA VAL A 50 9.32 -10.51 -9.17
C VAL A 50 9.70 -9.87 -7.83
N ASP A 51 9.61 -8.55 -7.75
CA ASP A 51 9.93 -7.76 -6.57
C ASP A 51 8.88 -6.63 -6.39
N PRO A 52 8.14 -6.63 -5.27
CA PRO A 52 7.24 -5.53 -4.90
C PRO A 52 7.93 -4.17 -4.83
N VAL A 53 9.21 -4.10 -4.46
CA VAL A 53 10.00 -2.85 -4.34
C VAL A 53 10.24 -2.20 -5.71
N VAL A 54 10.35 -3.00 -6.76
CA VAL A 54 10.51 -2.51 -8.15
C VAL A 54 9.15 -2.21 -8.79
N GLY A 55 8.06 -2.68 -8.17
CA GLY A 55 6.69 -2.45 -8.63
C GLY A 55 6.20 -3.49 -9.63
N THR A 56 6.87 -4.64 -9.76
CA THR A 56 6.42 -5.74 -10.63
C THR A 56 5.25 -6.53 -10.03
N VAL A 57 4.98 -6.33 -8.74
CA VAL A 57 3.84 -6.92 -8.01
C VAL A 57 2.75 -5.87 -7.79
N GLY A 58 1.56 -6.14 -8.32
CA GLY A 58 0.33 -5.41 -8.02
C GLY A 58 -0.58 -6.21 -7.08
N PHE A 59 -1.28 -5.51 -6.20
CA PHE A 59 -2.16 -6.03 -5.16
C PHE A 59 -3.57 -5.48 -5.38
N GLY A 60 -4.62 -6.30 -5.32
CA GLY A 60 -5.97 -5.77 -5.43
C GLY A 60 -7.10 -6.80 -5.37
N SER A 61 -8.28 -6.33 -5.78
CA SER A 61 -9.48 -7.13 -5.97
C SER A 61 -10.16 -6.77 -7.29
N GLY A 62 -10.13 -7.71 -8.23
CA GLY A 62 -10.84 -7.55 -9.51
C GLY A 62 -12.36 -7.51 -9.35
N LEU A 63 -12.91 -8.15 -8.31
CA LEU A 63 -14.36 -8.14 -8.04
C LEU A 63 -14.85 -6.74 -7.64
N HIS A 64 -14.08 -6.08 -6.79
CA HIS A 64 -14.37 -4.71 -6.37
C HIS A 64 -13.79 -3.66 -7.32
N GLY A 65 -12.94 -4.06 -8.27
CA GLY A 65 -12.40 -3.19 -9.32
C GLY A 65 -11.39 -2.17 -8.79
N TRP A 66 -10.51 -2.60 -7.87
CA TRP A 66 -9.40 -1.79 -7.39
C TRP A 66 -8.12 -2.61 -7.38
N ALA A 67 -7.01 -1.97 -7.71
CA ALA A 67 -5.68 -2.53 -7.57
C ALA A 67 -4.67 -1.42 -7.34
N PHE A 68 -3.55 -1.78 -6.73
CA PHE A 68 -2.46 -0.85 -6.52
C PHE A 68 -1.11 -1.52 -6.66
N THR A 69 -0.12 -0.70 -6.98
CA THR A 69 1.30 -1.05 -6.86
C THR A 69 1.95 -0.18 -5.79
N LEU A 70 3.11 -0.59 -5.30
CA LEU A 70 3.87 0.25 -4.36
C LEU A 70 4.24 1.61 -4.95
N LYS A 71 4.36 1.71 -6.28
CA LYS A 71 4.71 2.94 -6.97
C LYS A 71 3.67 4.04 -6.77
N GLN A 72 2.38 3.71 -6.91
CA GLN A 72 1.29 4.68 -6.72
C GLN A 72 1.27 5.24 -5.28
N PHE A 73 1.46 4.36 -4.28
CA PHE A 73 1.56 4.79 -2.89
C PHE A 73 2.83 5.60 -2.61
N ALA A 74 3.97 5.21 -3.20
CA ALA A 74 5.22 5.95 -3.04
C ALA A 74 5.11 7.38 -3.59
N GLU A 75 4.51 7.56 -4.77
CA GLU A 75 4.26 8.89 -5.35
C GLU A 75 3.34 9.74 -4.46
N MET A 76 2.25 9.17 -3.97
CA MET A 76 1.32 9.84 -3.06
C MET A 76 2.02 10.26 -1.74
N TYR A 77 2.82 9.36 -1.15
CA TYR A 77 3.50 9.66 0.11
C TYR A 77 4.64 10.66 -0.05
N VAL A 78 5.42 10.58 -1.13
CA VAL A 78 6.47 11.58 -1.42
C VAL A 78 5.86 12.97 -1.54
N ALA A 79 4.71 13.12 -2.21
CA ALA A 79 4.00 14.39 -2.30
C ALA A 79 3.52 14.88 -0.92
N LYS A 80 2.91 13.99 -0.11
CA LYS A 80 2.43 14.31 1.24
C LYS A 80 3.54 14.68 2.22
N PHE A 81 4.67 13.97 2.19
CA PHE A 81 5.83 14.29 3.04
C PHE A 81 6.53 15.58 2.60
N ALA A 82 6.59 15.86 1.30
CA ALA A 82 7.09 17.14 0.79
C ALA A 82 6.22 18.32 1.26
N ALA A 83 4.88 18.19 1.20
CA ALA A 83 3.94 19.21 1.65
C ALA A 83 4.05 19.53 3.16
N LYS A 84 4.43 18.56 4.00
CA LYS A 84 4.64 18.76 5.45
C LYS A 84 6.00 19.35 5.83
N GLY A 85 7.03 19.14 5.01
CA GLY A 85 8.41 19.51 5.34
C GLY A 85 8.86 20.86 4.78
N ASP A 86 8.40 21.25 3.58
CA ASP A 86 8.72 22.54 2.95
C ASP A 86 7.90 22.74 1.66
N LYS A 87 7.06 23.79 1.59
CA LYS A 87 6.22 24.11 0.41
C LYS A 87 7.02 24.35 -0.89
N LYS A 88 8.34 24.57 -0.80
CA LYS A 88 9.24 24.75 -1.96
C LYS A 88 9.64 23.44 -2.67
N LYS A 89 9.30 22.27 -2.13
CA LYS A 89 9.60 20.94 -2.72
C LYS A 89 8.49 20.37 -3.62
N ALA A 90 7.40 21.12 -3.84
CA ALA A 90 6.36 20.70 -4.78
C ALA A 90 6.86 20.71 -6.25
N ASP A 91 7.79 21.61 -6.56
CA ASP A 91 8.44 21.76 -7.88
C ASP A 91 9.81 21.08 -7.93
N LEU A 92 9.92 19.84 -7.43
CA LEU A 92 11.15 19.06 -7.61
C LEU A 92 11.31 18.67 -9.09
N PRO A 93 12.52 18.75 -9.65
CA PRO A 93 12.80 18.26 -11.01
C PRO A 93 12.32 16.81 -11.17
N PRO A 94 11.81 16.40 -12.35
CA PRO A 94 11.29 15.05 -12.57
C PRO A 94 12.25 13.92 -12.14
N ALA A 95 13.55 14.12 -12.34
CA ALA A 95 14.60 13.18 -11.94
C ALA A 95 14.73 13.04 -10.41
N GLU A 96 14.68 14.14 -9.65
CA GLU A 96 14.74 14.07 -8.18
C GLU A 96 13.47 13.47 -7.57
N ARG A 97 12.31 13.74 -8.19
CA ARG A 97 11.05 13.12 -7.79
C ARG A 97 11.10 11.60 -8.00
N ALA A 98 11.56 11.14 -9.17
CA ALA A 98 11.70 9.72 -9.47
C ALA A 98 12.60 9.02 -8.45
N LYS A 99 13.77 9.61 -8.14
CA LYS A 99 14.68 9.06 -7.13
C LYS A 99 14.03 8.95 -5.74
N LYS A 100 13.28 9.97 -5.31
CA LYS A 100 12.56 9.94 -4.03
C LYS A 100 11.45 8.90 -4.01
N VAL A 101 10.77 8.68 -5.14
CA VAL A 101 9.76 7.63 -5.28
C VAL A 101 10.40 6.25 -5.13
N GLU A 102 11.53 5.99 -5.80
CA GLU A 102 12.27 4.73 -5.65
C GLU A 102 12.76 4.49 -4.21
N GLU A 103 13.30 5.53 -3.55
CA GLU A 103 13.70 5.46 -2.14
C GLU A 103 12.51 5.20 -1.22
N MET A 104 11.33 5.75 -1.54
CA MET A 104 10.11 5.50 -0.79
C MET A 104 9.60 4.08 -1.02
N MET A 105 9.60 3.55 -2.24
CA MET A 105 9.23 2.16 -2.54
C MET A 105 10.10 1.17 -1.74
N LYS A 106 11.42 1.42 -1.65
CA LYS A 106 12.35 0.64 -0.82
C LYS A 106 12.08 0.72 0.69
N LYS A 107 11.37 1.76 1.15
CA LYS A 107 10.94 1.91 2.55
C LYS A 107 9.57 1.30 2.81
N LEU A 108 8.72 1.23 1.79
CA LEU A 108 7.35 0.72 1.90
C LEU A 108 7.27 -0.81 1.99
N TRP A 109 8.30 -1.56 1.60
CA TRP A 109 8.31 -3.03 1.61
C TRP A 109 9.45 -3.62 2.44
N GLY A 110 9.24 -4.84 2.96
CA GLY A 110 10.22 -5.63 3.70
C GLY A 110 10.26 -5.33 5.20
N ASP A 111 11.41 -5.64 5.83
CA ASP A 111 11.70 -5.34 7.24
C ASP A 111 12.05 -3.86 7.43
N LYS A 112 11.07 -3.02 7.11
CA LYS A 112 11.09 -1.56 7.32
C LYS A 112 9.97 -1.21 8.25
N TYR A 113 10.26 -0.35 9.21
CA TYR A 113 9.35 0.05 10.26
C TYR A 113 9.24 1.57 10.27
N PHE A 114 8.04 2.09 10.47
CA PHE A 114 7.82 3.53 10.57
C PHE A 114 7.40 3.87 11.99
N ASP A 115 8.09 4.81 12.62
CA ASP A 115 7.69 5.32 13.93
C ASP A 115 6.94 6.63 13.74
N PRO A 116 5.61 6.66 13.98
CA PRO A 116 4.82 7.89 13.83
C PRO A 116 5.15 8.94 14.91
N ALA A 117 5.73 8.56 16.04
CA ALA A 117 6.07 9.48 17.12
C ALA A 117 7.28 10.35 16.77
N CYS A 118 8.32 9.76 16.16
CA CYS A 118 9.49 10.50 15.71
C CYS A 118 9.49 10.82 14.20
N GLY A 119 8.55 10.27 13.43
CA GLY A 119 8.41 10.47 11.99
C GLY A 119 9.54 9.86 11.17
N LYS A 120 10.27 8.88 11.72
CA LYS A 120 11.46 8.28 11.09
C LYS A 120 11.22 6.82 10.71
N PHE A 121 11.90 6.41 9.65
CA PHE A 121 11.98 5.01 9.25
C PHE A 121 13.11 4.32 10.01
N SER A 122 12.85 3.12 10.48
CA SER A 122 13.79 2.25 11.16
C SER A 122 13.92 0.92 10.41
N LYS A 123 15.10 0.30 10.53
CA LYS A 123 15.32 -1.11 10.12
C LYS A 123 15.05 -2.07 11.29
N SER A 124 14.94 -1.56 12.51
CA SER A 124 14.70 -2.35 13.71
C SER A 124 13.20 -2.44 13.97
N ALA A 125 12.74 -3.63 14.32
CA ALA A 125 11.35 -3.91 14.70
C ALA A 125 10.94 -3.26 16.03
N THR A 126 11.89 -2.69 16.76
CA THR A 126 11.67 -1.97 18.02
C THR A 126 12.18 -0.54 17.93
N ASN A 127 11.49 0.38 18.60
CA ASN A 127 11.97 1.74 18.80
C ASN A 127 12.98 1.80 19.96
N ALA A 128 13.54 2.98 20.22
CA ALA A 128 14.51 3.19 21.31
C ALA A 128 13.93 2.88 22.71
N ASP A 129 12.61 2.93 22.85
CA ASP A 129 11.88 2.62 24.10
C ASP A 129 11.50 1.13 24.21
N GLY A 130 11.94 0.28 23.27
CA GLY A 130 11.62 -1.16 23.24
C GLY A 130 10.21 -1.50 22.75
N LYS A 131 9.42 -0.52 22.29
CA LYS A 131 8.08 -0.77 21.71
C LYS A 131 8.21 -1.37 20.31
N LYS A 132 7.41 -2.40 20.03
CA LYS A 132 7.31 -2.97 18.68
C LYS A 132 6.73 -1.94 17.72
N LEU A 133 7.45 -1.69 16.64
CA LEU A 133 6.99 -0.83 15.56
C LEU A 133 6.25 -1.67 14.52
N PRO A 134 5.10 -1.19 14.02
CA PRO A 134 4.46 -1.84 12.88
C PRO A 134 5.33 -1.67 11.63
N ARG A 135 5.27 -2.67 10.74
CA ARG A 135 5.92 -2.58 9.43
C ARG A 135 5.37 -1.38 8.66
N THR A 136 6.24 -0.74 7.89
CA THR A 136 5.87 0.42 7.09
C THR A 136 4.76 0.07 6.09
N PHE A 137 4.82 -1.10 5.45
CA PHE A 137 3.74 -1.58 4.58
C PHE A 137 2.39 -1.64 5.32
N CYS A 138 2.39 -2.26 6.49
CA CYS A 138 1.18 -2.43 7.30
C CYS A 138 0.61 -1.07 7.71
N GLN A 139 1.45 -0.13 8.14
CA GLN A 139 0.98 1.15 8.63
C GLN A 139 0.62 2.16 7.53
N LEU A 140 1.35 2.20 6.43
CA LEU A 140 1.14 3.19 5.37
C LEU A 140 0.26 2.67 4.23
N VAL A 141 0.18 1.37 4.00
CA VAL A 141 -0.63 0.81 2.91
C VAL A 141 -1.86 0.11 3.45
N LEU A 142 -1.68 -0.88 4.33
CA LEU A 142 -2.81 -1.71 4.80
C LEU A 142 -3.72 -0.96 5.77
N ASP A 143 -3.19 -0.27 6.78
CA ASP A 143 -4.00 0.39 7.82
C ASP A 143 -5.04 1.38 7.26
N PRO A 144 -4.72 2.27 6.28
CA PRO A 144 -5.75 3.08 5.62
C PRO A 144 -6.81 2.25 4.89
N ILE A 145 -6.43 1.16 4.22
CA ILE A 145 -7.37 0.25 3.53
C ILE A 145 -8.30 -0.38 4.57
N PHE A 146 -7.75 -0.99 5.63
CA PHE A 146 -8.53 -1.62 6.70
C PHE A 146 -9.49 -0.63 7.36
N LYS A 147 -9.05 0.61 7.64
CA LYS A 147 -9.90 1.66 8.22
C LYS A 147 -11.07 2.03 7.31
N VAL A 148 -10.86 2.11 5.99
CA VAL A 148 -11.95 2.41 5.06
C VAL A 148 -12.93 1.23 4.98
N PHE A 149 -12.42 0.00 4.93
CA PHE A 149 -13.26 -1.21 4.95
C PHE A 149 -14.09 -1.27 6.25
N ASP A 150 -13.46 -1.09 7.42
CA ASP A 150 -14.13 -1.11 8.72
C ASP A 150 -15.18 -0.01 8.85
N ALA A 151 -14.83 1.25 8.51
CA ALA A 151 -15.73 2.38 8.65
C ALA A 151 -16.98 2.24 7.74
N ILE A 152 -16.80 1.78 6.50
CA ILE A 152 -17.91 1.60 5.55
C ILE A 152 -18.77 0.38 5.91
N MET A 153 -18.15 -0.75 6.28
CA MET A 153 -18.89 -1.99 6.61
C MET A 153 -19.64 -1.89 7.94
N ASN A 154 -19.12 -1.12 8.90
CA ASN A 154 -19.76 -0.85 10.19
C ASN A 154 -20.62 0.42 10.18
N PHE A 155 -20.92 0.99 9.01
CA PHE A 155 -21.80 2.16 8.84
C PHE A 155 -21.40 3.38 9.70
N LYS A 156 -20.11 3.57 9.96
CA LYS A 156 -19.57 4.70 10.72
C LYS A 156 -19.49 5.94 9.83
N LYS A 157 -20.63 6.60 9.61
CA LYS A 157 -20.77 7.70 8.63
C LYS A 157 -19.80 8.87 8.87
N GLU A 158 -19.65 9.32 10.12
CA GLU A 158 -18.73 10.42 10.45
C GLU A 158 -17.27 10.08 10.20
N GLU A 159 -16.84 8.87 10.58
CA GLU A 159 -15.47 8.40 10.35
C GLU A 159 -15.21 8.19 8.86
N THR A 160 -16.19 7.63 8.15
CA THR A 160 -16.14 7.41 6.69
C THR A 160 -15.94 8.74 5.97
N GLN A 161 -16.70 9.78 6.32
CA GLN A 161 -16.56 11.10 5.71
C GLN A 161 -15.17 11.71 5.97
N LYS A 162 -14.69 11.68 7.23
CA LYS A 162 -13.34 12.14 7.59
C LYS A 162 -12.24 11.37 6.84
N LEU A 163 -12.42 10.07 6.64
CA LEU A 163 -11.47 9.24 5.89
C LEU A 163 -11.47 9.58 4.40
N ILE A 164 -12.65 9.74 3.78
CA ILE A 164 -12.78 10.12 2.36
C ILE A 164 -12.11 11.47 2.10
N GLU A 165 -12.33 12.45 2.98
CA GLU A 165 -11.69 13.77 2.91
C GLU A 165 -10.16 13.66 3.05
N LYS A 166 -9.66 12.87 4.02
CA LYS A 166 -8.22 12.66 4.24
C LYS A 166 -7.52 11.91 3.10
N LEU A 167 -8.25 11.03 2.42
CA LEU A 167 -7.78 10.31 1.25
C LEU A 167 -7.94 11.11 -0.06
N GLU A 168 -8.54 12.30 0.02
CA GLU A 168 -8.80 13.21 -1.11
C GLU A 168 -9.64 12.55 -2.22
N VAL A 169 -10.52 11.62 -1.83
CA VAL A 169 -11.41 10.90 -2.75
C VAL A 169 -12.66 11.75 -2.98
N LYS A 170 -12.89 12.19 -4.22
CA LYS A 170 -14.11 12.91 -4.59
C LYS A 170 -15.25 11.94 -4.81
N LEU A 171 -16.32 12.02 -4.02
CA LEU A 171 -17.58 11.29 -4.23
C LEU A 171 -18.65 12.19 -4.83
N ASP A 172 -19.37 11.67 -5.82
CA ASP A 172 -20.52 12.35 -6.42
C ASP A 172 -21.75 12.22 -5.51
N ALA A 173 -22.78 13.05 -5.72
CA ALA A 173 -23.98 13.05 -4.90
C ALA A 173 -24.63 11.66 -4.78
N GLU A 174 -24.75 10.94 -5.90
CA GLU A 174 -25.32 9.57 -5.93
C GLU A 174 -24.48 8.53 -5.18
N ASP A 175 -23.17 8.73 -5.07
CA ASP A 175 -22.30 7.82 -4.32
C ASP A 175 -22.32 8.10 -2.82
N LYS A 176 -22.69 9.32 -2.40
CA LYS A 176 -22.84 9.67 -0.98
C LYS A 176 -24.05 9.00 -0.32
N ASP A 177 -25.08 8.71 -1.12
CA ASP A 177 -26.30 8.04 -0.64
C ASP A 177 -26.14 6.52 -0.60
N LYS A 178 -25.08 5.96 -1.20
CA LYS A 178 -24.77 4.53 -1.15
C LYS A 178 -24.18 4.19 0.21
N GLU A 179 -24.46 2.98 0.68
CA GLU A 179 -23.90 2.45 1.92
C GLU A 179 -23.41 1.01 1.73
N GLY A 180 -22.62 0.51 2.68
CA GLY A 180 -22.10 -0.86 2.66
C GLY A 180 -21.25 -1.18 1.42
N LYS A 181 -21.46 -2.38 0.85
CA LYS A 181 -20.65 -2.90 -0.28
C LYS A 181 -20.67 -2.00 -1.54
N PRO A 182 -21.82 -1.43 -1.98
CA PRO A 182 -21.85 -0.47 -3.08
C PRO A 182 -20.98 0.77 -2.85
N LEU A 183 -21.02 1.36 -1.65
CA LEU A 183 -20.18 2.51 -1.29
C LEU A 183 -18.70 2.13 -1.27
N LEU A 184 -18.37 1.00 -0.66
CA LEU A 184 -17.01 0.48 -0.59
C LEU A 184 -16.42 0.30 -2.00
N LYS A 185 -17.19 -0.27 -2.93
CA LYS A 185 -16.79 -0.43 -4.33
C LYS A 185 -16.54 0.92 -5.00
N ALA A 186 -17.43 1.90 -4.81
CA ALA A 186 -17.28 3.23 -5.40
C ALA A 186 -16.05 3.96 -4.87
N VAL A 187 -15.85 3.97 -3.54
CA VAL A 187 -14.71 4.61 -2.87
C VAL A 187 -13.40 3.98 -3.32
N MET A 188 -13.29 2.64 -3.27
CA MET A 188 -12.06 1.93 -3.63
C MET A 188 -11.68 2.13 -5.10
N ARG A 189 -12.65 2.08 -6.03
CA ARG A 189 -12.39 2.31 -7.45
C ARG A 189 -11.92 3.73 -7.76
N ARG A 190 -12.42 4.73 -7.03
CA ARG A 190 -11.97 6.12 -7.19
C ARG A 190 -10.61 6.38 -6.54
N TRP A 191 -10.32 5.68 -5.44
CA TRP A 191 -9.07 5.84 -4.72
C TRP A 191 -7.90 5.11 -5.38
N LEU A 192 -8.13 3.88 -5.86
CA LEU A 192 -7.14 2.97 -6.44
C LEU A 192 -7.71 2.36 -7.74
N PRO A 193 -7.75 3.13 -8.84
CA PRO A 193 -8.28 2.69 -10.12
C PRO A 193 -7.41 1.64 -10.82
#